data_AF-A0A2U1TCX2-F1
#
_entry.id   AF-A0A2U1TCX2-F1
#
_cell.length_a   1.000
_cell.length_b   1.000
_cell.length_c   1.000
_cell.angle_alpha   90.00
_cell.angle_beta   90.00
_cell.angle_gamma   90.00
#
_symmetry.space_group_name_H-M   'P 1'
#
loop_
_entity.id
_entity.type
_entity.pdbx_description
1 polymer ?
#
loop_
_entity_poly.entity_id
_entity_poly.type
_entity_poly.pdbx_seq_one_letter_code
_entity_poly.pdbx_strand_id
1 'polypeptide(L)'
;MSDQFGIPGDETPVSVDDGRRRRRLILWVSVGLAVAVVIALVVFWAIRGNAGPGGEASPTPTATETETATATATPTPSVTPTPTPTPTAEGPDAISLPSECSEVYSPTFFESLNVSGMPLNDETLAGTPPTKSEKAESIRESLPSIDCDWGVASEVGIGSAVNIVDEGQRVGAIEALTADGHSCADWMGGTHCTILWTDDTGEYGPAGESHYFRGNGWVSTHWTQVEIAGYTEDIVATLWG
;
A
#
# COMPACT_ATOMS: atom_id res chain seq x y z
N MET A 1 -30.73 -79.03 -2.77
CA MET A 1 -31.29 -78.18 -1.71
C MET A 1 -30.43 -76.94 -1.68
N SER A 2 -30.91 -75.92 -2.38
CA SER A 2 -30.23 -74.68 -2.72
C SER A 2 -30.87 -73.52 -1.96
N ASP A 3 -30.13 -72.41 -1.88
CA ASP A 3 -30.53 -71.05 -1.47
C ASP A 3 -30.68 -70.86 0.05
N GLN A 4 -30.15 -69.80 0.67
CA GLN A 4 -30.28 -68.39 0.29
C GLN A 4 -29.27 -67.52 1.06
N PHE A 5 -28.41 -66.79 0.35
CA PHE A 5 -27.61 -65.68 0.89
C PHE A 5 -28.44 -64.39 0.77
N GLY A 6 -28.66 -63.68 1.89
CA GLY A 6 -29.33 -62.37 1.92
C GLY A 6 -28.30 -61.23 1.87
N ILE A 7 -28.45 -60.34 0.89
CA ILE A 7 -27.73 -59.07 0.72
C ILE A 7 -28.52 -57.94 1.42
N PRO A 8 -27.90 -57.01 2.16
CA PRO A 8 -28.59 -55.82 2.66
C PRO A 8 -28.84 -54.79 1.55
N GLY A 9 -30.01 -54.14 1.61
CA GLY A 9 -30.51 -53.21 0.61
C GLY A 9 -29.71 -51.90 0.49
N ASP A 10 -29.62 -51.44 -0.75
CA ASP A 10 -29.08 -50.18 -1.22
C ASP A 10 -30.13 -49.07 -1.05
N GLU A 11 -29.86 -48.06 -0.22
CA GLU A 11 -30.69 -46.87 -0.08
C GLU A 11 -30.16 -45.77 -1.01
N THR A 12 -30.85 -45.52 -2.12
CA THR A 12 -30.55 -44.39 -3.00
C THR A 12 -30.99 -43.05 -2.37
N PRO A 13 -30.14 -42.00 -2.32
CA PRO A 13 -30.59 -40.67 -1.92
C PRO A 13 -31.38 -39.97 -3.03
N VAL A 14 -32.50 -39.35 -2.64
CA VAL A 14 -33.37 -38.53 -3.48
C VAL A 14 -32.67 -37.22 -3.88
N SER A 15 -32.54 -36.96 -5.19
CA SER A 15 -32.02 -35.70 -5.75
C SER A 15 -32.92 -34.50 -5.45
N VAL A 16 -32.42 -33.53 -4.68
CA VAL A 16 -33.08 -32.25 -4.35
C VAL A 16 -32.37 -31.04 -5.00
N ASP A 17 -31.51 -31.24 -6.00
CA ASP A 17 -30.61 -30.18 -6.50
C ASP A 17 -31.07 -29.38 -7.74
N ASP A 18 -32.11 -29.83 -8.46
CA ASP A 18 -32.48 -29.21 -9.75
C ASP A 18 -33.16 -27.83 -9.64
N GLY A 19 -33.85 -27.54 -8.53
CA GLY A 19 -34.60 -26.29 -8.37
C GLY A 19 -33.72 -25.05 -8.11
N ARG A 20 -32.55 -25.22 -7.50
CA ARG A 20 -31.72 -24.11 -7.02
C ARG A 20 -30.84 -23.51 -8.12
N ARG A 21 -30.36 -24.34 -9.06
CA ARG A 21 -29.54 -23.90 -10.20
C ARG A 21 -30.32 -23.07 -11.21
N ARG A 22 -31.58 -23.45 -11.48
CA ARG A 22 -32.44 -22.75 -12.45
C ARG A 22 -32.81 -21.33 -12.03
N ARG A 23 -32.96 -21.09 -10.71
CA ARG A 23 -33.30 -19.77 -10.16
C ARG A 23 -32.11 -18.80 -10.14
N ARG A 24 -30.87 -19.30 -10.04
CA ARG A 24 -29.65 -18.49 -10.12
C ARG A 24 -29.38 -18.02 -11.54
N LEU A 25 -29.52 -18.89 -12.54
CA LEU A 25 -29.30 -18.55 -13.96
C LEU A 25 -30.21 -17.42 -14.48
N ILE A 26 -31.47 -17.36 -14.01
CA ILE A 26 -32.42 -16.31 -14.44
C ILE A 26 -32.05 -14.93 -13.89
N LEU A 27 -31.47 -14.85 -12.69
CA LEU A 27 -31.05 -13.58 -12.08
C LEU A 27 -29.80 -12.98 -12.75
N TRP A 28 -28.86 -13.81 -13.20
CA TRP A 28 -27.64 -13.34 -13.87
C TRP A 28 -27.90 -12.75 -15.26
N VAL A 29 -28.88 -13.26 -16.00
CA VAL A 29 -29.26 -12.72 -17.32
C VAL A 29 -29.91 -11.34 -17.21
N SER A 30 -30.67 -11.06 -16.13
CA SER A 30 -31.29 -9.74 -15.92
C SER A 30 -30.29 -8.65 -15.53
N VAL A 31 -29.22 -8.98 -14.80
CA VAL A 31 -28.21 -7.99 -14.38
C VAL A 31 -27.31 -7.59 -15.56
N GLY A 32 -26.92 -8.54 -16.41
CA GLY A 32 -26.09 -8.26 -17.60
C GLY A 32 -26.76 -7.30 -18.59
N LEU A 33 -28.09 -7.40 -18.78
CA LEU A 33 -28.84 -6.52 -19.67
C LEU A 33 -28.92 -5.07 -19.14
N ALA A 34 -29.03 -4.90 -17.82
CA ALA A 34 -29.10 -3.57 -17.21
C ALA A 34 -27.77 -2.80 -17.33
N VAL A 35 -26.64 -3.48 -17.13
CA VAL A 35 -25.31 -2.87 -17.25
C VAL A 35 -25.00 -2.41 -18.69
N ALA A 36 -25.38 -3.21 -19.68
CA ALA A 36 -25.18 -2.87 -21.09
C ALA A 36 -25.93 -1.58 -21.51
N VAL A 37 -27.13 -1.35 -20.97
CA VAL A 37 -27.92 -0.15 -21.26
C VAL A 37 -27.29 1.10 -20.64
N VAL A 38 -26.75 1.00 -19.42
CA VAL A 38 -26.07 2.14 -18.75
C VAL A 38 -24.80 2.54 -19.50
N ILE A 39 -24.00 1.58 -19.94
CA ILE A 39 -22.77 1.85 -20.71
C ILE A 39 -23.11 2.56 -22.04
N ALA A 40 -24.15 2.12 -22.74
CA ALA A 40 -24.58 2.75 -23.99
C ALA A 40 -25.00 4.22 -23.79
N LEU A 41 -25.64 4.55 -22.66
CA LEU A 41 -26.05 5.92 -22.35
C LEU A 41 -24.87 6.83 -21.99
N VAL A 42 -23.86 6.33 -21.29
CA VAL A 42 -22.64 7.08 -20.95
C VAL A 42 -21.82 7.40 -22.20
N VAL A 43 -21.65 6.42 -23.10
CA VAL A 43 -20.93 6.63 -24.38
C VAL A 43 -21.65 7.64 -25.27
N PHE A 44 -22.99 7.59 -25.32
CA PHE A 44 -23.78 8.53 -26.10
C PHE A 44 -23.64 9.99 -25.62
N TRP A 45 -23.49 10.21 -24.31
CA TRP A 45 -23.26 11.54 -23.73
C TRP A 45 -21.84 12.05 -23.97
N ALA A 46 -20.83 11.17 -23.89
CA ALA A 46 -19.43 11.55 -24.11
C ALA A 46 -19.16 12.05 -25.54
N ILE A 47 -19.84 11.52 -26.55
CA ILE A 47 -19.60 11.87 -27.96
C ILE A 47 -20.21 13.23 -28.35
N ARG A 48 -21.22 13.74 -27.63
CA ARG A 48 -21.90 15.02 -27.97
C ARG A 48 -21.30 16.26 -27.30
N GLY A 49 -20.33 16.12 -26.40
CA GLY A 49 -19.83 17.22 -25.57
C GLY A 49 -18.72 18.09 -26.15
N ASN A 50 -18.13 17.77 -27.30
CA ASN A 50 -16.90 18.43 -27.75
C ASN A 50 -17.08 19.31 -28.99
N ALA A 51 -17.71 20.47 -28.82
CA ALA A 51 -17.74 21.56 -29.79
C ALA A 51 -17.25 22.86 -29.13
N GLY A 52 -15.94 23.10 -29.17
CA GLY A 52 -15.31 24.38 -28.85
C GLY A 52 -14.84 25.07 -30.13
N PRO A 53 -15.16 26.35 -30.37
CA PRO A 53 -14.86 27.04 -31.61
C PRO A 53 -13.40 27.51 -31.68
N GLY A 54 -12.75 27.26 -32.81
CA GLY A 54 -11.46 27.82 -33.16
C GLY A 54 -11.59 29.26 -33.65
N GLY A 55 -10.91 30.17 -32.95
CA GLY A 55 -10.47 31.47 -33.45
C GLY A 55 -8.98 31.61 -33.10
N GLU A 56 -8.16 32.40 -33.76
CA GLU A 56 -8.29 33.23 -34.95
C GLU A 56 -6.84 33.59 -35.33
N ALA A 57 -6.61 33.91 -36.60
CA ALA A 57 -5.29 34.19 -37.16
C ALA A 57 -4.53 35.31 -36.41
N SER A 58 -3.23 35.10 -36.17
CA SER A 58 -2.32 36.14 -35.68
C SER A 58 -1.47 36.68 -36.85
N PRO A 59 -1.43 38.01 -37.08
CA PRO A 59 -0.58 38.61 -38.10
C PRO A 59 0.87 38.80 -37.62
N THR A 60 1.79 38.66 -38.57
CA THR A 60 3.22 38.99 -38.45
C THR A 60 3.45 40.47 -38.15
N PRO A 61 4.29 40.81 -37.17
CA PRO A 61 4.98 42.09 -37.15
C PRO A 61 6.47 41.97 -37.50
N THR A 62 6.86 42.86 -38.41
CA THR A 62 8.20 43.25 -38.85
C THR A 62 9.18 43.50 -37.70
N ALA A 63 10.39 42.94 -37.83
CA ALA A 63 11.53 43.26 -36.97
C ALA A 63 11.94 44.73 -37.14
N THR A 64 11.95 45.48 -36.04
CA THR A 64 12.64 46.76 -35.92
C THR A 64 13.69 46.56 -34.84
N GLU A 65 14.97 46.64 -35.23
CA GLU A 65 16.10 46.65 -34.31
C GLU A 65 16.00 47.91 -33.43
N THR A 66 16.01 47.71 -32.12
CA THR A 66 16.22 48.79 -31.14
C THR A 66 17.13 48.23 -30.06
N GLU A 67 18.22 48.95 -29.84
CA GLU A 67 19.33 48.60 -28.96
C GLU A 67 18.85 48.26 -27.54
N THR A 68 19.04 47.02 -27.12
CA THR A 68 18.78 46.60 -25.74
C THR A 68 19.95 47.05 -24.87
N ALA A 69 19.70 48.02 -24.00
CA ALA A 69 20.57 48.32 -22.88
C ALA A 69 20.69 47.09 -21.96
N THR A 70 21.93 46.67 -21.69
CA THR A 70 22.26 45.60 -20.75
C THR A 70 21.72 45.94 -19.36
N ALA A 71 20.61 45.32 -18.96
CA ALA A 71 20.13 45.33 -17.58
C ALA A 71 21.03 44.39 -16.76
N THR A 72 21.81 44.97 -15.84
CA THR A 72 22.55 44.23 -14.82
C THR A 72 21.56 43.43 -13.97
N ALA A 73 21.62 42.10 -14.04
CA ALA A 73 20.84 41.21 -13.18
C ALA A 73 21.21 41.49 -11.71
N THR A 74 20.24 41.96 -10.93
CA THR A 74 20.34 42.01 -9.47
C THR A 74 20.27 40.57 -8.96
N PRO A 75 21.18 40.10 -8.09
CA PRO A 75 21.12 38.74 -7.60
C PRO A 75 19.86 38.58 -6.75
N THR A 76 19.01 37.63 -7.13
CA THR A 76 17.90 37.16 -6.29
C THR A 76 18.49 36.70 -4.95
N PRO A 77 17.97 37.13 -3.79
CA PRO A 77 18.46 36.65 -2.51
C PRO A 77 18.27 35.13 -2.45
N SER A 78 19.39 34.42 -2.32
CA SER A 78 19.39 32.98 -2.04
C SER A 78 18.73 32.79 -0.68
N VAL A 79 17.55 32.18 -0.65
CA VAL A 79 16.90 31.76 0.58
C VAL A 79 17.71 30.57 1.09
N THR A 80 18.61 30.82 2.04
CA THR A 80 19.28 29.74 2.76
C THR A 80 18.19 28.89 3.44
N PRO A 81 18.07 27.59 3.13
CA PRO A 81 17.13 26.74 3.86
C PRO A 81 17.47 26.82 5.35
N THR A 82 16.45 27.17 6.15
CA THR A 82 16.57 27.13 7.61
C THR A 82 16.76 25.66 7.99
N PRO A 83 17.74 25.29 8.84
CA PRO A 83 17.90 23.91 9.26
C PRO A 83 16.61 23.42 9.91
N THR A 84 16.04 22.36 9.36
CA THR A 84 14.94 21.63 10.00
C THR A 84 15.47 21.07 11.33
N PRO A 85 14.80 21.32 12.47
CA PRO A 85 15.25 20.75 13.73
C PRO A 85 15.25 19.23 13.64
N THR A 86 16.38 18.60 13.98
CA THR A 86 16.42 17.15 14.21
C THR A 86 15.49 16.84 15.39
N PRO A 87 14.51 15.93 15.25
CA PRO A 87 13.65 15.57 16.37
C PRO A 87 14.50 14.96 17.49
N THR A 88 14.58 15.66 18.62
CA THR A 88 15.15 15.09 19.84
C THR A 88 14.14 14.08 20.39
N ALA A 89 14.57 12.83 20.57
CA ALA A 89 13.78 11.80 21.25
C ALA A 89 13.47 12.27 22.68
N GLU A 90 12.25 12.73 22.93
CA GLU A 90 11.83 13.26 24.23
C GLU A 90 10.64 12.45 24.76
N GLY A 91 10.91 11.54 25.71
CA GLY A 91 9.90 10.71 26.35
C GLY A 91 10.38 9.27 26.60
N PRO A 92 9.72 8.54 27.53
CA PRO A 92 10.08 7.16 27.85
C PRO A 92 9.83 6.17 26.71
N ASP A 93 8.98 6.52 25.75
CA ASP A 93 8.63 5.70 24.58
C ASP A 93 9.32 6.18 23.29
N ALA A 94 10.30 7.07 23.41
CA ALA A 94 11.02 7.59 22.26
C ALA A 94 12.14 6.64 21.83
N ILE A 95 12.22 6.36 20.53
CA ILE A 95 13.27 5.55 19.91
C ILE A 95 14.30 6.43 19.21
N SER A 96 15.50 5.89 19.06
CA SER A 96 16.48 6.39 18.09
C SER A 96 16.34 5.62 16.79
N LEU A 97 16.54 6.32 15.66
CA LEU A 97 16.54 5.68 14.36
C LEU A 97 17.74 4.72 14.27
N PRO A 98 17.52 3.44 13.90
CA PRO A 98 18.62 2.50 13.65
C PRO A 98 19.53 2.99 12.53
N SER A 99 20.81 2.65 12.61
CA SER A 99 21.80 3.07 11.61
C SER A 99 21.89 2.10 10.44
N GLU A 100 21.52 0.84 10.68
CA GLU A 100 21.53 -0.23 9.69
C GLU A 100 20.25 -1.07 9.81
N CYS A 101 19.80 -1.65 8.68
CA CYS A 101 18.56 -2.45 8.66
C CYS A 101 18.62 -3.69 9.55
N SER A 102 19.80 -4.25 9.78
CA SER A 102 19.99 -5.40 10.69
C SER A 102 19.64 -5.05 12.14
N GLU A 103 19.76 -3.79 12.54
CA GLU A 103 19.47 -3.31 13.90
C GLU A 103 17.97 -3.12 14.15
N VAL A 104 17.14 -3.19 13.11
CA VAL A 104 15.67 -3.10 13.20
C VAL A 104 15.06 -4.37 13.79
N TYR A 105 15.77 -5.49 13.73
CA TYR A 105 15.29 -6.82 14.12
C TYR A 105 16.08 -7.37 15.31
N SER A 106 15.49 -8.32 16.03
CA SER A 106 16.25 -9.07 17.02
C SER A 106 17.29 -9.95 16.30
N PRO A 107 18.44 -10.26 16.92
CA PRO A 107 19.45 -11.09 16.28
C PRO A 107 18.92 -12.45 15.79
N THR A 108 18.01 -13.06 16.56
CA THR A 108 17.41 -14.35 16.21
C THR A 108 16.43 -14.24 15.06
N PHE A 109 15.59 -13.20 15.03
CA PHE A 109 14.65 -13.02 13.93
C PHE A 109 15.36 -12.61 12.64
N PHE A 110 16.38 -11.73 12.75
CA PHE A 110 17.25 -11.38 11.63
C PHE A 110 17.89 -12.61 10.97
N GLU A 111 18.45 -13.52 11.77
CA GLU A 111 19.00 -14.78 11.27
C GLU A 111 17.94 -15.62 10.55
N SER A 112 16.71 -15.68 11.11
CA SER A 112 15.60 -16.41 10.48
C SER A 112 15.18 -15.83 9.12
N LEU A 113 15.18 -14.51 8.98
CA LEU A 113 14.91 -13.82 7.71
C LEU A 113 16.03 -14.07 6.71
N ASN A 114 17.29 -14.00 7.15
CA ASN A 114 18.45 -14.17 6.28
C ASN A 114 18.54 -15.57 5.66
N VAL A 115 17.99 -16.60 6.32
CA VAL A 115 17.91 -17.97 5.77
C VAL A 115 16.62 -18.24 4.98
N SER A 116 15.70 -17.29 4.88
CA SER A 116 14.43 -17.42 4.14
C SER A 116 14.61 -17.46 2.60
N GLY A 117 15.80 -17.10 2.11
CA GLY A 117 16.09 -16.98 0.68
C GLY A 117 15.70 -15.63 0.08
N MET A 118 15.20 -14.69 0.90
CA MET A 118 15.04 -13.29 0.54
C MET A 118 16.25 -12.51 1.07
N PRO A 119 17.16 -12.01 0.22
CA PRO A 119 18.26 -11.17 0.69
C PRO A 119 17.75 -9.80 1.15
N LEU A 120 18.44 -9.19 2.12
CA LEU A 120 18.17 -7.84 2.59
C LEU A 120 18.81 -6.81 1.66
N ASN A 121 18.05 -5.78 1.28
CA ASN A 121 18.47 -4.61 0.49
C ASN A 121 19.23 -4.98 -0.79
N ASP A 122 18.72 -5.99 -1.50
CA ASP A 122 19.30 -6.42 -2.77
C ASP A 122 19.22 -5.32 -3.83
N GLU A 123 20.30 -5.17 -4.60
CA GLU A 123 20.43 -4.09 -5.60
C GLU A 123 19.43 -4.19 -6.76
N THR A 124 18.80 -5.36 -6.95
CA THR A 124 17.81 -5.56 -8.00
C THR A 124 16.43 -4.99 -7.64
N LEU A 125 16.19 -4.70 -6.36
CA LEU A 125 14.91 -4.15 -5.91
C LEU A 125 14.77 -2.69 -6.35
N ALA A 126 13.69 -2.41 -7.08
CA ALA A 126 13.16 -1.06 -7.18
C ALA A 126 12.39 -0.80 -5.88
N GLY A 127 13.00 -0.08 -4.93
CA GLY A 127 12.47 0.17 -3.58
C GLY A 127 10.94 0.32 -3.60
N THR A 128 10.26 -0.59 -2.90
CA THR A 128 8.80 -0.65 -2.88
C THR A 128 8.32 0.17 -1.69
N PRO A 129 7.43 1.16 -1.90
CA PRO A 129 6.87 1.91 -0.78
C PRO A 129 6.28 0.96 0.26
N PRO A 130 6.60 1.13 1.55
CA PRO A 130 6.08 0.29 2.62
C PRO A 130 4.59 0.59 2.91
N THR A 131 3.95 1.44 2.09
CA THR A 131 2.50 1.64 2.07
C THR A 131 1.97 2.09 0.70
N LYS A 132 0.72 1.73 0.44
CA LYS A 132 -0.11 2.11 -0.70
C LYS A 132 -1.01 3.30 -0.39
N SER A 133 -1.09 3.73 0.88
CA SER A 133 -1.78 4.97 1.24
C SER A 133 -0.96 6.17 0.77
N GLU A 134 -1.39 6.83 -0.32
CA GLU A 134 -0.68 7.98 -0.88
C GLU A 134 -0.45 9.10 0.15
N LYS A 135 -1.43 9.32 1.02
CA LYS A 135 -1.36 10.37 2.03
C LYS A 135 -0.45 9.98 3.19
N ALA A 136 -0.48 8.72 3.64
CA ALA A 136 0.47 8.25 4.65
C ALA A 136 1.90 8.26 4.08
N GLU A 137 2.09 7.81 2.85
CA GLU A 137 3.40 7.81 2.18
C GLU A 137 3.98 9.21 2.04
N SER A 138 3.16 10.19 1.62
CA SER A 138 3.61 11.58 1.54
C SER A 138 4.05 12.15 2.89
N ILE A 139 3.45 11.72 4.01
CA ILE A 139 3.91 12.09 5.34
C ILE A 139 5.26 11.41 5.59
N ARG A 140 5.34 10.09 5.39
CA ARG A 140 6.51 9.24 5.65
C ARG A 140 7.77 9.71 4.92
N GLU A 141 7.67 10.00 3.62
CA GLU A 141 8.78 10.45 2.77
C GLU A 141 9.43 11.76 3.24
N SER A 142 8.71 12.55 4.04
CA SER A 142 9.24 13.80 4.61
C SER A 142 10.05 13.63 5.90
N LEU A 143 10.17 12.40 6.41
CA LEU A 143 10.68 12.09 7.74
C LEU A 143 12.06 11.44 7.68
N PRO A 144 12.87 11.56 8.75
CA PRO A 144 14.02 10.69 8.94
C PRO A 144 13.56 9.22 8.93
N SER A 145 14.15 8.40 8.03
CA SER A 145 13.80 7.00 7.85
C SER A 145 15.02 6.10 7.74
N ILE A 146 14.80 4.82 8.03
CA ILE A 146 15.59 3.72 7.47
C ILE A 146 14.62 2.78 6.76
N ASP A 147 14.88 2.53 5.48
CA ASP A 147 14.08 1.66 4.61
C ASP A 147 14.82 0.33 4.42
N CYS A 148 14.09 -0.77 4.61
CA CYS A 148 14.60 -2.14 4.65
C CYS A 148 13.72 -3.03 3.81
N ASP A 149 14.27 -3.55 2.72
CA ASP A 149 13.57 -4.42 1.79
C ASP A 149 14.15 -5.83 1.83
N TRP A 150 13.28 -6.83 1.92
CA TRP A 150 13.63 -8.24 1.82
C TRP A 150 13.11 -8.80 0.51
N GLY A 151 14.02 -9.30 -0.33
CA GLY A 151 13.69 -9.95 -1.59
C GLY A 151 14.67 -9.63 -2.71
N VAL A 152 14.25 -9.93 -3.93
CA VAL A 152 14.91 -9.56 -5.19
C VAL A 152 13.82 -9.03 -6.13
N ALA A 153 14.19 -8.50 -7.30
CA ALA A 153 13.25 -8.11 -8.35
C ALA A 153 12.25 -9.25 -8.68
N SER A 154 11.09 -9.23 -8.05
CA SER A 154 10.06 -10.26 -8.15
C SER A 154 8.72 -9.75 -7.60
N GLU A 155 7.69 -10.59 -7.63
CA GLU A 155 6.39 -10.28 -7.01
C GLU A 155 6.31 -10.67 -5.52
N VAL A 156 7.38 -11.25 -4.98
CA VAL A 156 7.49 -11.69 -3.58
C VAL A 156 8.49 -10.79 -2.85
N GLY A 157 8.06 -10.21 -1.74
CA GLY A 157 8.96 -9.41 -0.92
C GLY A 157 8.27 -8.73 0.23
N ILE A 158 9.09 -8.08 1.05
CA ILE A 158 8.67 -7.28 2.19
C ILE A 158 9.42 -5.96 2.14
N GLY A 159 8.72 -4.84 2.00
CA GLY A 159 9.29 -3.51 2.16
C GLY A 159 8.92 -2.98 3.55
N SER A 160 9.88 -2.45 4.30
CA SER A 160 9.63 -1.87 5.61
C SER A 160 10.37 -0.56 5.79
N ALA A 161 9.84 0.31 6.65
CA ALA A 161 10.55 1.50 7.09
C ALA A 161 10.33 1.74 8.58
N VAL A 162 11.36 2.28 9.22
CA VAL A 162 11.24 2.89 10.55
C VAL A 162 11.44 4.39 10.37
N ASN A 163 10.48 5.18 10.84
CA ASN A 163 10.50 6.63 10.75
C ASN A 163 10.44 7.26 12.14
N ILE A 164 11.07 8.44 12.27
CA ILE A 164 10.85 9.31 13.43
C ILE A 164 9.78 10.34 13.10
N VAL A 165 8.73 10.38 13.91
CA VAL A 165 7.52 11.18 13.72
C VAL A 165 7.27 12.09 14.92
N ASP A 166 6.69 13.26 14.68
CA ASP A 166 6.04 14.05 15.72
C ASP A 166 4.57 13.63 15.92
N GLU A 167 3.95 14.16 16.98
CA GLU A 167 2.56 13.89 17.36
C GLU A 167 1.57 14.18 16.22
N GLY A 168 1.75 15.30 15.50
CA GLY A 168 0.86 15.72 14.43
C GLY A 168 1.01 14.84 13.19
N GLN A 169 2.24 14.47 12.85
CA GLN A 169 2.54 13.52 11.77
C GLN A 169 1.97 12.14 12.05
N ARG A 170 2.11 11.65 13.29
CA ARG A 170 1.53 10.37 13.75
C ARG A 170 0.01 10.36 13.60
N VAL A 171 -0.66 11.38 14.15
CA VAL A 171 -2.13 11.50 14.06
C VAL A 171 -2.57 11.58 12.61
N GLY A 172 -1.90 12.41 11.80
CA GLY A 172 -2.21 12.56 10.38
C GLY A 172 -2.03 11.26 9.58
N ALA A 173 -1.01 10.47 9.88
CA ALA A 173 -0.78 9.16 9.26
C ALA A 173 -1.86 8.14 9.66
N ILE A 174 -2.23 8.06 10.95
CA ILE A 174 -3.29 7.16 11.42
C ILE A 174 -4.65 7.53 10.79
N GLU A 175 -4.97 8.82 10.69
CA GLU A 175 -6.18 9.30 10.01
C GLU A 175 -6.19 8.93 8.52
N ALA A 176 -5.04 9.08 7.84
CA ALA A 176 -4.90 8.69 6.43
C ALA A 176 -5.13 7.18 6.23
N LEU A 177 -4.46 6.35 7.03
CA LEU A 177 -4.61 4.90 6.97
C LEU A 177 -6.05 4.45 7.27
N THR A 178 -6.69 5.05 8.27
CA THR A 178 -8.09 4.74 8.60
C THR A 178 -9.02 5.13 7.45
N ALA A 179 -8.78 6.26 6.79
CA ALA A 179 -9.57 6.70 5.64
C ALA A 179 -9.41 5.76 4.43
N ASP A 180 -8.25 5.13 4.28
CA ASP A 180 -7.94 4.17 3.22
C ASP A 180 -8.36 2.72 3.55
N GLY A 181 -8.96 2.51 4.73
CA GLY A 181 -9.60 1.26 5.11
C GLY A 181 -8.79 0.36 6.04
N HIS A 182 -7.64 0.81 6.55
CA HIS A 182 -6.90 0.07 7.56
C HIS A 182 -7.72 -0.02 8.87
N SER A 183 -7.64 -1.18 9.51
CA SER A 183 -8.18 -1.38 10.86
C SER A 183 -7.12 -0.98 11.88
N CYS A 184 -7.35 0.13 12.60
CA CYS A 184 -6.46 0.65 13.63
C CYS A 184 -6.98 0.33 15.04
N ALA A 185 -6.12 -0.23 15.90
CA ALA A 185 -6.45 -0.54 17.29
C ALA A 185 -5.24 -0.37 18.22
N ASP A 186 -5.50 -0.27 19.53
CA ASP A 186 -4.46 -0.31 20.54
C ASP A 186 -3.83 -1.70 20.59
N TRP A 187 -2.50 -1.76 20.52
CA TRP A 187 -1.72 -3.00 20.53
C TRP A 187 -0.30 -2.74 21.02
N MET A 188 0.25 -3.60 21.88
CA MET A 188 1.63 -3.51 22.42
C MET A 188 2.06 -2.12 22.97
N GLY A 189 1.11 -1.32 23.47
CA GLY A 189 1.38 0.02 23.99
C GLY A 189 1.45 1.12 22.93
N GLY A 190 1.07 0.82 21.69
CA GLY A 190 0.94 1.76 20.57
C GLY A 190 -0.36 1.57 19.81
N THR A 191 -0.44 2.20 18.64
CA THR A 191 -1.54 2.02 17.67
C THR A 191 -1.04 1.17 16.51
N HIS A 192 -1.75 0.09 16.22
CA HIS A 192 -1.46 -0.82 15.11
C HIS A 192 -2.57 -0.77 14.08
N CYS A 193 -2.24 -0.34 12.87
CA CYS A 193 -3.13 -0.24 11.72
C CYS A 193 -2.76 -1.31 10.70
N THR A 194 -3.72 -2.14 10.29
CA THR A 194 -3.48 -3.24 9.34
C THR A 194 -4.50 -3.24 8.22
N ILE A 195 -4.08 -3.72 7.04
CA ILE A 195 -4.96 -4.08 5.95
C ILE A 195 -4.43 -5.34 5.27
N LEU A 196 -5.34 -6.21 4.84
CA LEU A 196 -5.03 -7.41 4.10
C LEU A 196 -5.77 -7.38 2.77
N TRP A 197 -5.06 -7.65 1.69
CA TRP A 197 -5.62 -7.91 0.37
C TRP A 197 -5.47 -9.39 0.07
N THR A 198 -6.62 -10.02 -0.11
CA THR A 198 -6.71 -11.42 -0.53
C THR A 198 -7.40 -11.47 -1.88
N ASP A 199 -6.84 -12.25 -2.80
CA ASP A 199 -7.48 -12.60 -4.05
C ASP A 199 -8.44 -13.78 -3.83
N ASP A 200 -9.70 -13.62 -4.25
CA ASP A 200 -10.74 -14.65 -4.13
C ASP A 200 -10.62 -15.75 -5.20
N THR A 201 -9.84 -15.51 -6.25
CA THR A 201 -9.52 -16.49 -7.29
C THR A 201 -8.37 -17.42 -6.89
N GLY A 202 -7.54 -17.00 -5.92
CA GLY A 202 -6.34 -17.71 -5.48
C GLY A 202 -5.20 -17.70 -6.51
N GLU A 203 -5.28 -16.84 -7.52
CA GLU A 203 -4.24 -16.61 -8.51
C GLU A 203 -3.05 -15.86 -7.90
N TYR A 204 -3.32 -14.95 -6.96
CA TYR A 204 -2.30 -14.19 -6.23
C TYR A 204 -2.20 -14.60 -4.76
N GLY A 205 -0.97 -14.64 -4.26
CA GLY A 205 -0.70 -14.79 -2.82
C GLY A 205 -1.19 -13.58 -2.01
N PRO A 206 -1.32 -13.73 -0.67
CA PRO A 206 -1.78 -12.64 0.18
C PRO A 206 -0.82 -11.45 0.10
N ALA A 207 -1.37 -10.25 0.15
CA ALA A 207 -0.60 -9.02 0.33
C ALA A 207 -1.21 -8.23 1.48
N GLY A 208 -0.43 -7.37 2.11
CA GLY A 208 -0.96 -6.57 3.21
C GLY A 208 -0.04 -5.45 3.62
N GLU A 209 -0.52 -4.69 4.59
CA GLU A 209 0.28 -3.70 5.30
C GLU A 209 0.06 -3.77 6.81
N SER A 210 1.10 -3.39 7.52
CA SER A 210 1.17 -3.27 8.96
C SER A 210 1.85 -1.95 9.28
N HIS A 211 1.17 -1.09 10.04
CA HIS A 211 1.68 0.17 10.51
C HIS A 211 1.58 0.25 12.02
N TYR A 212 2.70 0.46 12.68
CA TYR A 212 2.76 0.56 14.13
C TYR A 212 3.30 1.92 14.57
N PHE A 213 2.60 2.55 15.51
CA PHE A 213 2.95 3.86 16.04
C PHE A 213 3.07 3.81 17.58
N ARG A 214 4.21 4.24 18.12
CA ARG A 214 4.42 4.41 19.57
C ARG A 214 5.44 5.49 19.84
N GLY A 215 5.15 6.39 20.78
CA GLY A 215 6.04 7.53 21.05
C GLY A 215 6.31 8.33 19.77
N ASN A 216 7.59 8.48 19.42
CA ASN A 216 8.08 9.14 18.19
C ASN A 216 8.38 8.16 17.05
N GLY A 217 8.10 6.86 17.18
CA GLY A 217 8.39 5.88 16.15
C GLY A 217 7.17 5.51 15.32
N TRP A 218 7.40 5.33 14.02
CA TRP A 218 6.46 4.72 13.08
C TRP A 218 7.16 3.60 12.32
N VAL A 219 6.67 2.38 12.46
CA VAL A 219 7.08 1.23 11.64
C VAL A 219 6.01 1.00 10.59
N SER A 220 6.37 1.04 9.31
CA SER A 220 5.48 0.66 8.19
C SER A 220 6.04 -0.56 7.49
N THR A 221 5.20 -1.52 7.17
CA THR A 221 5.58 -2.75 6.46
C THR A 221 4.54 -3.05 5.40
N HIS A 222 4.98 -3.25 4.16
CA HIS A 222 4.21 -3.82 3.07
C HIS A 222 4.77 -5.20 2.71
N TRP A 223 3.91 -6.17 2.41
CA TRP A 223 4.33 -7.45 1.89
C TRP A 223 3.46 -7.93 0.73
N THR A 224 4.07 -8.71 -0.16
CA THR A 224 3.40 -9.37 -1.28
C THR A 224 3.78 -10.84 -1.34
N GLN A 225 2.78 -11.71 -1.36
CA GLN A 225 2.91 -13.17 -1.49
C GLN A 225 3.74 -13.88 -0.41
N VAL A 226 4.20 -13.15 0.61
CA VAL A 226 4.93 -13.68 1.77
C VAL A 226 4.45 -12.96 3.03
N GLU A 227 3.87 -13.71 3.97
CA GLU A 227 3.53 -13.20 5.30
C GLU A 227 4.41 -13.91 6.32
N ILE A 228 5.20 -13.14 7.08
CA ILE A 228 6.07 -13.67 8.12
C ILE A 228 5.44 -13.39 9.47
N ALA A 229 5.00 -14.45 10.14
CA ALA A 229 4.44 -14.34 11.47
C ALA A 229 5.47 -13.74 12.45
N GLY A 230 5.04 -12.76 13.25
CA GLY A 230 5.91 -12.10 14.23
C GLY A 230 6.78 -10.98 13.68
N TYR A 231 6.66 -10.62 12.39
CA TYR A 231 7.54 -9.62 11.78
C TYR A 231 7.42 -8.25 12.43
N THR A 232 6.20 -7.72 12.58
CA THR A 232 6.01 -6.42 13.25
C THR A 232 6.30 -6.53 14.75
N GLU A 233 5.92 -7.63 15.38
CA GLU A 233 6.17 -7.91 16.81
C GLU A 233 7.66 -7.84 17.15
N ASP A 234 8.51 -8.47 16.33
CA ASP A 234 9.96 -8.49 16.54
C ASP A 234 10.58 -7.10 16.41
N ILE A 235 10.18 -6.33 15.39
CA ILE A 235 10.65 -4.95 15.22
C ILE A 235 10.22 -4.11 16.42
N VAL A 236 8.97 -4.22 16.86
CA VAL A 236 8.46 -3.47 18.01
C VAL A 236 9.22 -3.83 19.29
N ALA A 237 9.45 -5.12 19.54
CA ALA A 237 10.23 -5.56 20.69
C ALA A 237 11.69 -5.06 20.62
N THR A 238 12.29 -5.04 19.44
CA THR A 238 13.68 -4.61 19.25
C THR A 238 13.85 -3.11 19.48
N LEU A 239 12.90 -2.29 18.99
CA LEU A 239 12.99 -0.83 19.08
C LEU A 239 12.57 -0.28 20.45
N TRP A 240 11.62 -0.91 21.15
CA TRP A 240 11.06 -0.39 22.41
C TRP A 240 11.39 -1.22 23.67
N GLY A 241 11.93 -2.45 23.53
CA GLY A 241 12.32 -3.31 24.65
C GLY A 241 11.22 -4.24 25.17
#